data_AF-W8YQ98-F1
#
_entry.id   AF-W8YQ98-F1
#
_cell.length_a   1.000
_cell.length_b   1.000
_cell.length_c   1.000
_cell.angle_alpha   90.00
_cell.angle_beta   90.00
_cell.angle_gamma   90.00
#
_symmetry.space_group_name_H-M   'P 1'
#
loop_
_entity.id
_entity.type
_entity.pdbx_description
1 polymer ?
#
loop_
_entity_poly.entity_id
_entity_poly.type
_entity_poly.pdbx_seq_one_letter_code
_entity_poly.pdbx_strand_id
1 'polypeptide(L)'
;MEILQALFFPPEQPGGVSSMVPYMQERFNKVGWPTELFSLPKRIRGKGKEDFPFLHLEAGEFEDNPITAKYLQTLRDYLWWTKLRIKRSYDLIHAHHPVAALVMKQVFPDTPLVVTIHSSYERELILNGKIQEGGPEHRFLTSIYKEIEDTADRILTVSDSFRAYLAPYVERPEEIGIIANGFDERRFKPISHENAVPQLITVCRLVPAKGIDILLHACAELKAKGHFATKLIHFGSEVDEFTGASSTPIVQASTFHHHDIYNPPRHDYSRSGNPTRAAVEEAIALLEGGARGFAFASGMAAISTAFLLLSAGDHAIVTEDVYGGTYRFLTTVLSRMNIETTFVDMTDLGAVKAALKPNTRVVFMETPSNPTLKITDIAAVASWAKEHGLLTMVDNTFMSPYHQRPLELGVDIVLHSATKFLGGHSDVLAGLAVTADEELGKRLYALQNGLGAVLAPQEAWLLMRGMKTLQARMDQSENSARRLADWLSRHPGVGRVYYPGLPDHPGREVHERQSLGYGAVVSFDTGSAARAKEVLSKVRLPIVAVSLGGVESILSYPAMMSHAAMPPEVRAQRGIGDGLLRYSVGLEHIDDLIEDLEEALREA
;
A
#
# COMPACT_ATOMS: atom_id res chain seq x y z
N MET A 1 -7.44 -8.66 -18.29
CA MET A 1 -6.58 -7.47 -18.49
C MET A 1 -6.29 -7.42 -19.98
N GLU A 2 -6.67 -6.34 -20.66
CA GLU A 2 -6.34 -6.09 -22.07
C GLU A 2 -4.97 -5.42 -22.12
N ILE A 3 -3.98 -6.09 -22.73
CA ILE A 3 -2.59 -5.61 -22.77
C ILE A 3 -2.23 -5.26 -24.20
N LEU A 4 -1.71 -4.05 -24.40
CA LEU A 4 -1.06 -3.67 -25.65
C LEU A 4 0.45 -3.78 -25.50
N GLN A 5 1.05 -4.64 -26.31
CA GLN A 5 2.50 -4.72 -26.40
C GLN A 5 2.98 -3.98 -27.66
N ALA A 6 3.47 -2.76 -27.43
CA ALA A 6 3.95 -1.84 -28.44
C ALA A 6 5.40 -2.16 -28.83
N LEU A 7 5.58 -2.49 -30.11
CA LEU A 7 6.84 -2.94 -30.67
C LEU A 7 7.44 -1.94 -31.66
N PHE A 8 8.70 -1.58 -31.44
CA PHE A 8 9.51 -0.79 -32.34
C PHE A 8 10.68 -1.59 -32.92
N PHE A 9 10.93 -1.48 -34.22
CA PHE A 9 12.11 -2.08 -34.84
C PHE A 9 12.92 -0.96 -35.49
N PRO A 10 14.10 -0.61 -34.93
CA PRO A 10 14.90 0.51 -35.41
C PRO A 10 15.18 0.42 -36.92
N PRO A 11 15.12 1.54 -37.68
CA PRO A 11 15.35 1.54 -39.12
C PRO A 11 16.73 0.99 -39.53
N GLU A 12 17.73 1.19 -38.68
CA GLU A 12 19.15 0.92 -38.95
C GLU A 12 19.64 -0.46 -38.45
N GLN A 13 18.75 -1.32 -37.94
CA GLN A 13 19.10 -2.68 -37.48
C GLN A 13 18.31 -3.78 -38.23
N PRO A 14 18.99 -4.67 -38.97
CA PRO A 14 18.38 -5.87 -39.52
C PRO A 14 18.42 -7.01 -38.49
N GLY A 15 17.37 -7.12 -37.68
CA GLY A 15 17.01 -8.37 -36.99
C GLY A 15 17.59 -8.55 -35.59
N GLY A 16 16.73 -8.40 -34.56
CA GLY A 16 17.07 -8.76 -33.18
C GLY A 16 15.87 -9.12 -32.29
N VAL A 17 14.68 -8.58 -32.56
CA VAL A 17 13.52 -8.69 -31.63
C VAL A 17 12.43 -9.66 -32.13
N SER A 18 12.51 -10.15 -33.37
CA SER A 18 11.46 -10.97 -34.03
C SER A 18 11.21 -12.34 -33.37
N SER A 19 12.21 -12.95 -32.74
CA SER A 19 12.13 -14.35 -32.27
C SER A 19 11.37 -14.57 -30.95
N MET A 20 10.99 -13.51 -30.22
CA MET A 20 10.27 -13.63 -28.93
C MET A 20 8.77 -13.35 -29.01
N VAL A 21 8.34 -12.66 -30.07
CA VAL A 21 6.97 -12.17 -30.28
C VAL A 21 5.92 -13.30 -30.27
N PRO A 22 6.14 -14.46 -30.93
CA PRO A 22 5.16 -15.55 -30.91
C PRO A 22 5.03 -16.23 -29.53
N TYR A 23 6.10 -16.27 -28.74
CA TYR A 23 6.13 -16.97 -27.45
C TYR A 23 5.38 -16.22 -26.35
N MET A 24 5.49 -14.89 -26.31
CA MET A 24 4.74 -14.06 -25.37
C MET A 24 3.23 -14.19 -25.64
N GLN A 25 2.83 -14.08 -26.90
CA GLN A 25 1.42 -14.16 -27.29
C GLN A 25 0.79 -15.51 -26.92
N GLU A 26 1.50 -16.62 -27.17
CA GLU A 26 1.00 -17.97 -26.82
C GLU A 26 0.84 -18.14 -25.30
N ARG A 27 1.79 -17.65 -24.51
CA ARG A 27 1.75 -17.79 -23.05
C ARG A 27 0.62 -16.96 -22.44
N PHE A 28 0.45 -15.70 -22.83
CA PHE A 28 -0.62 -14.86 -22.30
C PHE A 28 -2.02 -15.31 -22.70
N ASN A 29 -2.19 -15.79 -23.94
CA ASN A 29 -3.46 -16.36 -24.38
C ASN A 29 -3.85 -17.61 -23.58
N LYS A 30 -2.89 -18.45 -23.16
CA LYS A 30 -3.14 -19.62 -22.31
C LYS A 30 -3.62 -19.26 -20.88
N VAL A 31 -3.27 -18.07 -20.38
CA VAL A 31 -3.73 -17.56 -19.08
C VAL A 31 -5.06 -16.77 -19.21
N GLY A 32 -5.63 -16.68 -20.42
CA GLY A 32 -6.90 -16.00 -20.65
C GLY A 32 -6.79 -14.48 -20.72
N TRP A 33 -5.61 -13.93 -21.04
CA TRP A 33 -5.39 -12.49 -21.17
C TRP A 33 -5.18 -12.08 -22.63
N PRO A 34 -6.14 -11.36 -23.24
CA PRO A 34 -5.98 -10.87 -24.61
C PRO A 34 -4.80 -9.91 -24.68
N THR A 35 -3.76 -10.31 -25.39
CA THR A 35 -2.58 -9.47 -25.66
C THR A 35 -2.56 -9.14 -27.14
N GLU A 36 -2.55 -7.84 -27.45
CA GLU A 36 -2.34 -7.36 -28.80
C GLU A 36 -0.90 -6.94 -29.01
N LEU A 37 -0.27 -7.48 -30.05
CA LEU A 37 1.04 -7.07 -30.49
C LEU A 37 0.88 -6.01 -31.57
N PHE A 38 1.45 -4.84 -31.34
CA PHE A 38 1.39 -3.75 -32.28
C PHE A 38 2.79 -3.35 -32.73
N SER A 39 2.99 -3.19 -34.03
CA SER A 39 4.27 -2.74 -34.59
C SER A 39 4.05 -1.96 -35.87
N LEU A 40 5.04 -1.15 -36.24
CA LEU A 40 5.03 -0.41 -37.50
C LEU A 40 5.43 -1.32 -38.68
N PRO A 41 4.53 -1.65 -39.62
CA PRO A 41 4.86 -2.48 -40.77
C PRO A 41 5.72 -1.71 -41.77
N LYS A 42 6.66 -2.38 -42.45
CA LYS A 42 7.53 -1.76 -43.47
C LYS A 42 6.76 -0.98 -44.55
N ARG A 43 5.58 -1.47 -44.96
CA ARG A 43 4.72 -0.83 -45.99
C ARG A 43 4.10 0.51 -45.57
N ILE A 44 4.24 0.90 -44.31
CA ILE A 44 3.67 2.14 -43.75
C ILE A 44 4.72 3.24 -43.58
N ARG A 45 6.01 2.94 -43.79
CA ARG A 45 7.07 3.93 -43.71
C ARG A 45 6.85 5.07 -44.72
N GLY A 46 7.02 6.32 -44.28
CA GLY A 46 6.83 7.54 -45.06
C GLY A 46 5.38 7.97 -45.29
N LYS A 47 4.41 7.44 -44.53
CA LYS A 47 2.97 7.76 -44.68
C LYS A 47 2.44 8.73 -43.63
N GLY A 48 3.08 8.81 -42.46
CA GLY A 48 2.75 9.77 -41.42
C GLY A 48 3.12 11.19 -41.86
N LYS A 49 2.19 12.11 -41.67
CA LYS A 49 2.36 13.54 -42.03
C LYS A 49 2.19 14.48 -40.84
N GLU A 50 1.64 13.98 -39.74
CA GLU A 50 1.47 14.74 -38.51
C GLU A 50 2.80 14.79 -37.77
N ASP A 51 3.20 15.97 -37.31
CA ASP A 51 4.38 16.14 -36.47
C ASP A 51 4.19 15.49 -35.10
N PHE A 52 5.29 14.99 -34.53
CA PHE A 52 5.28 14.39 -33.21
C PHE A 52 5.62 15.46 -32.17
N PRO A 53 4.74 15.75 -31.19
CA PRO A 53 5.03 16.70 -30.13
C PRO A 53 5.98 16.07 -29.11
N PHE A 54 7.05 16.77 -28.78
CA PHE A 54 7.96 16.44 -27.68
C PHE A 54 7.76 17.43 -26.53
N LEU A 55 8.11 17.03 -25.31
CA LEU A 55 8.03 17.89 -24.12
C LEU A 55 9.25 18.81 -23.98
N HIS A 56 10.43 18.28 -24.29
CA HIS A 56 11.73 18.94 -24.06
C HIS A 56 12.55 19.09 -25.35
N LEU A 57 12.31 18.25 -26.35
CA LEU A 57 13.11 18.16 -27.57
C LEU A 57 12.56 19.06 -28.69
N GLU A 58 13.39 19.98 -29.19
CA GLU A 58 13.09 20.75 -30.39
C GLU A 58 13.44 19.95 -31.65
N ALA A 59 12.42 19.31 -32.26
CA ALA A 59 12.62 18.41 -33.40
C ALA A 59 13.32 19.06 -34.61
N GLY A 60 13.10 20.36 -34.82
CA GLY A 60 13.69 21.13 -35.93
C GLY A 60 15.22 21.15 -35.93
N GLU A 61 15.86 21.02 -34.76
CA GLU A 61 17.33 20.98 -34.65
C GLU A 61 17.95 19.71 -35.27
N PHE A 62 17.14 18.69 -35.54
CA PHE A 62 17.58 17.38 -35.98
C PHE A 62 17.04 16.99 -37.37
N GLU A 63 16.30 17.85 -38.06
CA GLU A 63 15.70 17.49 -39.37
C GLU A 63 16.73 17.43 -40.50
N ASP A 64 17.81 18.22 -40.42
CA ASP A 64 18.87 18.26 -41.44
C ASP A 64 19.78 17.03 -41.41
N ASN A 65 19.75 16.24 -40.34
CA ASN A 65 20.56 15.03 -40.24
C ASN A 65 19.79 13.80 -40.78
N PRO A 66 20.36 13.07 -41.78
CA PRO A 66 19.65 11.97 -42.45
C PRO A 66 19.21 10.80 -41.55
N ILE A 67 19.88 10.57 -40.42
CA ILE A 67 19.55 9.48 -39.50
C ILE A 67 18.43 9.90 -38.56
N THR A 68 18.55 11.06 -37.92
CA THR A 68 17.51 11.60 -37.03
C THR A 68 16.23 11.91 -37.80
N ALA A 69 16.32 12.43 -39.03
CA ALA A 69 15.16 12.62 -39.91
C ALA A 69 14.38 11.31 -40.16
N LYS A 70 15.07 10.16 -40.27
CA LYS A 70 14.40 8.85 -40.37
C LYS A 70 13.68 8.48 -39.08
N TYR A 71 14.25 8.75 -37.91
CA TYR A 71 13.60 8.49 -36.62
C TYR A 71 12.38 9.38 -36.43
N LEU A 72 12.49 10.67 -36.75
CA LEU A 72 11.37 11.62 -36.73
C LEU A 72 10.26 11.16 -37.68
N GLN A 73 10.58 10.84 -38.94
CA GLN A 73 9.59 10.29 -39.87
C GLN A 73 8.97 8.99 -39.34
N THR A 74 9.76 8.16 -38.67
CA THR A 74 9.26 6.92 -38.09
C THR A 74 8.29 7.18 -36.93
N LEU A 75 8.53 8.18 -36.07
CA LEU A 75 7.58 8.62 -35.04
C LEU A 75 6.26 9.07 -35.68
N ARG A 76 6.33 9.89 -36.75
CA ARG A 76 5.15 10.32 -37.52
C ARG A 76 4.37 9.12 -38.09
N ASP A 77 5.08 8.16 -38.67
CA ASP A 77 4.48 6.94 -39.23
C ASP A 77 3.83 6.07 -38.15
N TYR A 78 4.50 5.91 -37.01
CA TYR A 78 4.01 5.12 -35.88
C TYR A 78 2.77 5.77 -35.26
N LEU A 79 2.77 7.10 -35.07
CA LEU A 79 1.64 7.86 -34.56
C LEU A 79 0.42 7.70 -35.47
N TRP A 80 0.59 7.95 -36.77
CA TRP A 80 -0.46 7.80 -37.76
C TRP A 80 -1.03 6.38 -37.80
N TRP A 81 -0.15 5.38 -37.81
CA TRP A 81 -0.55 3.98 -37.86
C TRP A 81 -1.29 3.55 -36.58
N THR A 82 -0.84 4.02 -35.41
CA THR A 82 -1.48 3.75 -34.11
C THR A 82 -2.89 4.32 -34.10
N LYS A 83 -3.05 5.61 -34.43
CA LYS A 83 -4.37 6.26 -34.53
C LYS A 83 -5.30 5.58 -35.54
N LEU A 84 -4.75 5.05 -36.64
CA LEU A 84 -5.56 4.38 -37.67
C LEU A 84 -6.03 2.99 -37.24
N ARG A 85 -5.16 2.20 -36.60
CA ARG A 85 -5.41 0.77 -36.35
C ARG A 85 -5.92 0.44 -34.97
N ILE A 86 -5.54 1.21 -33.97
CA ILE A 86 -5.92 0.94 -32.60
C ILE A 86 -7.10 1.85 -32.25
N LYS A 87 -8.26 1.23 -31.99
CA LYS A 87 -9.52 1.92 -31.67
C LYS A 87 -10.11 1.51 -30.33
N ARG A 88 -9.54 0.49 -29.68
CA ARG A 88 -9.94 0.02 -28.35
C ARG A 88 -9.03 0.62 -27.28
N SER A 89 -9.51 0.65 -26.04
CA SER A 89 -8.70 0.95 -24.87
C SER A 89 -7.96 -0.30 -24.37
N TYR A 90 -6.91 -0.08 -23.61
CA TYR A 90 -6.16 -1.12 -22.90
C TYR A 90 -6.05 -0.75 -21.44
N ASP A 91 -5.82 -1.75 -20.61
CA ASP A 91 -5.60 -1.58 -19.18
C ASP A 91 -4.16 -1.18 -18.86
N LEU A 92 -3.23 -1.61 -19.72
CA LEU A 92 -1.80 -1.41 -19.57
C LEU A 92 -1.16 -1.45 -20.95
N ILE A 93 -0.27 -0.51 -21.21
CA ILE A 93 0.59 -0.53 -22.38
C ILE A 93 2.00 -0.87 -21.93
N HIS A 94 2.58 -1.88 -22.56
CA HIS A 94 4.00 -2.15 -22.46
C HIS A 94 4.69 -1.74 -23.75
N ALA A 95 5.72 -0.90 -23.65
CA ALA A 95 6.59 -0.57 -24.76
C ALA A 95 7.99 -1.14 -24.54
N HIS A 96 8.52 -1.85 -25.54
CA HIS A 96 9.89 -2.38 -25.44
C HIS A 96 10.97 -1.38 -25.89
N HIS A 97 10.56 -0.20 -26.34
CA HIS A 97 11.45 0.80 -26.89
C HIS A 97 10.91 2.21 -26.60
N PRO A 98 11.75 3.18 -26.21
CA PRO A 98 11.33 4.54 -25.90
C PRO A 98 10.50 5.22 -27.00
N VAL A 99 10.91 5.12 -28.27
CA VAL A 99 10.13 5.62 -29.43
C VAL A 99 8.69 5.10 -29.49
N ALA A 100 8.46 3.80 -29.28
CA ALA A 100 7.09 3.28 -29.24
C ALA A 100 6.34 3.76 -27.99
N ALA A 101 7.04 3.90 -26.87
CA ALA A 101 6.49 4.35 -25.61
C ALA A 101 5.95 5.80 -25.73
N LEU A 102 6.74 6.72 -26.29
CA LEU A 102 6.31 8.10 -26.54
C LEU A 102 5.04 8.16 -27.39
N VAL A 103 4.99 7.40 -28.49
CA VAL A 103 3.82 7.38 -29.36
C VAL A 103 2.59 6.80 -28.67
N MET A 104 2.78 5.76 -27.87
CA MET A 104 1.68 5.16 -27.13
C MET A 104 1.13 6.11 -26.07
N LYS A 105 1.98 6.81 -25.31
CA LYS A 105 1.48 7.80 -24.33
C LYS A 105 0.74 8.93 -25.01
N GLN A 106 1.23 9.39 -26.17
CA GLN A 106 0.55 10.43 -26.95
C GLN A 106 -0.85 10.03 -27.43
N VAL A 107 -1.05 8.75 -27.78
CA VAL A 107 -2.36 8.24 -28.25
C VAL A 107 -3.25 7.82 -27.09
N PHE A 108 -2.68 7.37 -25.99
CA PHE A 108 -3.36 6.85 -24.80
C PHE A 108 -2.86 7.56 -23.53
N PRO A 109 -3.18 8.86 -23.35
CA PRO A 109 -2.66 9.65 -22.23
C PRO A 109 -3.07 9.07 -20.87
N ASP A 110 -4.29 8.54 -20.78
CA ASP A 110 -4.88 8.03 -19.54
C ASP A 110 -4.55 6.55 -19.27
N THR A 111 -3.87 5.86 -20.20
CA THR A 111 -3.50 4.46 -19.99
C THR A 111 -2.12 4.36 -19.36
N PRO A 112 -1.94 3.61 -18.26
CA PRO A 112 -0.63 3.36 -17.69
C PRO A 112 0.33 2.76 -18.72
N LEU A 113 1.51 3.34 -18.83
CA LEU A 113 2.57 2.97 -19.75
C LEU A 113 3.81 2.55 -18.98
N VAL A 114 4.22 1.30 -19.19
CA VAL A 114 5.51 0.79 -18.72
C VAL A 114 6.43 0.64 -19.92
N VAL A 115 7.61 1.25 -19.85
CA VAL A 115 8.68 1.04 -20.83
C VAL A 115 9.78 0.18 -20.23
N THR A 116 10.27 -0.79 -20.97
CA THR A 116 11.47 -1.55 -20.57
C THR A 116 12.61 -1.32 -21.55
N ILE A 117 13.68 -0.72 -21.06
CA ILE A 117 14.88 -0.39 -21.84
C ILE A 117 15.89 -1.51 -21.61
N HIS A 118 16.06 -2.36 -22.63
CA HIS A 118 16.88 -3.57 -22.54
C HIS A 118 18.32 -3.39 -23.03
N SER A 119 18.59 -2.33 -23.79
CA SER A 119 19.87 -2.11 -24.46
C SER A 119 20.00 -0.65 -24.88
N SER A 120 21.25 -0.20 -25.01
CA SER A 120 21.63 1.15 -25.43
C SER A 120 21.79 1.17 -26.95
N TYR A 121 20.75 1.61 -27.67
CA TYR A 121 20.69 1.52 -29.13
C TYR A 121 21.67 2.49 -29.79
N GLU A 122 21.74 3.70 -29.28
CA GLU A 122 22.70 4.73 -29.63
C GLU A 122 24.14 4.24 -29.50
N ARG A 123 24.46 3.52 -28.42
CA ARG A 123 25.79 2.95 -28.21
C ARG A 123 26.11 1.88 -29.24
N GLU A 124 25.14 1.05 -29.61
CA GLU A 124 25.32 0.05 -30.66
C GLU A 124 25.59 0.72 -32.02
N LEU A 125 24.91 1.83 -32.33
CA LEU A 125 25.18 2.60 -33.55
C LEU A 125 26.56 3.26 -33.54
N ILE A 126 27.03 3.75 -32.39
CA ILE A 126 28.42 4.25 -32.23
C ILE A 126 29.42 3.13 -32.48
N LEU A 127 29.23 1.96 -31.85
CA LEU A 127 30.13 0.81 -31.99
C LEU A 127 30.19 0.29 -33.43
N ASN A 128 29.07 0.36 -34.16
CA ASN A 128 28.99 -0.01 -35.57
C ASN A 128 29.44 1.09 -36.53
N GLY A 129 29.97 2.22 -36.02
CA GLY A 129 30.44 3.35 -36.81
C GLY A 129 29.34 4.06 -37.61
N LYS A 130 28.07 3.92 -37.19
CA LYS A 130 26.91 4.54 -37.85
C LYS A 130 26.67 5.98 -37.41
N ILE A 131 27.00 6.30 -36.16
CA ILE A 131 26.91 7.64 -35.59
C ILE A 131 28.15 7.95 -34.76
N GLN A 132 28.38 9.23 -34.45
CA GLN A 132 29.49 9.66 -33.61
C GLN A 132 29.01 9.99 -32.19
N GLU A 133 29.81 9.61 -31.18
CA GLU A 133 29.56 10.01 -29.80
C GLU A 133 29.60 11.54 -29.67
N GLY A 134 28.57 12.09 -29.01
CA GLY A 134 28.36 13.54 -28.90
C GLY A 134 27.82 14.23 -30.17
N GLY A 135 27.72 13.50 -31.30
CA GLY A 135 27.12 13.98 -32.54
C GLY A 135 25.61 14.24 -32.43
N PRO A 136 25.01 14.91 -33.42
CA PRO A 136 23.58 15.25 -33.42
C PRO A 136 22.68 14.02 -33.29
N GLU A 137 23.04 12.89 -33.89
CA GLU A 137 22.29 11.63 -33.77
C GLU A 137 22.37 11.03 -32.38
N HIS A 138 23.55 11.09 -31.75
CA HIS A 138 23.71 10.61 -30.38
C HIS A 138 22.86 11.44 -29.43
N ARG A 139 22.94 12.78 -29.54
CA ARG A 139 22.15 13.70 -28.72
C ARG A 139 20.64 13.47 -28.86
N PHE A 140 20.16 13.31 -30.10
CA PHE A 140 18.75 12.99 -30.36
C PHE A 140 18.31 11.67 -29.73
N LEU A 141 19.11 10.61 -29.85
CA LEU A 141 18.71 9.31 -29.30
C LEU A 141 18.74 9.30 -27.76
N THR A 142 19.70 10.01 -27.16
CA THR A 142 19.79 10.12 -25.70
C THR A 142 18.73 11.06 -25.11
N SER A 143 18.31 12.11 -25.82
CA SER A 143 17.26 13.03 -25.34
C SER A 143 15.90 12.35 -25.20
N ILE A 144 15.65 11.30 -25.99
CA ILE A 144 14.44 10.47 -25.85
C ILE A 144 14.33 9.83 -24.46
N TYR A 145 15.45 9.57 -23.77
CA TYR A 145 15.40 9.05 -22.39
C TYR A 145 14.78 10.05 -21.41
N LYS A 146 15.06 11.34 -21.59
CA LYS A 146 14.43 12.40 -20.80
C LYS A 146 12.95 12.56 -21.14
N GLU A 147 12.60 12.52 -22.41
CA GLU A 147 11.19 12.54 -22.85
C GLU A 147 10.38 11.40 -22.22
N ILE A 148 10.97 10.20 -22.15
CA ILE A 148 10.24 9.04 -21.60
C ILE A 148 10.17 9.05 -20.08
N GLU A 149 11.11 9.69 -19.39
CA GLU A 149 11.06 9.89 -17.94
C GLU A 149 9.86 10.72 -17.50
N ASP A 150 9.49 11.73 -18.28
CA ASP A 150 8.36 12.59 -17.96
C ASP A 150 7.02 12.16 -18.58
N THR A 151 7.04 11.14 -19.45
CA THR A 151 5.82 10.63 -20.10
C THR A 151 5.43 9.22 -19.67
N ALA A 152 6.37 8.33 -19.35
CA ALA A 152 6.03 6.97 -18.92
C ALA A 152 5.71 6.93 -17.42
N ASP A 153 4.71 6.13 -17.06
CA ASP A 153 4.35 5.89 -15.66
C ASP A 153 5.40 5.03 -14.94
N ARG A 154 6.14 4.19 -15.69
CA ARG A 154 7.31 3.47 -15.16
C ARG A 154 8.36 3.17 -16.21
N ILE A 155 9.62 3.47 -15.88
CA ILE A 155 10.80 3.01 -16.62
C ILE A 155 11.41 1.81 -15.90
N LEU A 156 11.67 0.74 -16.66
CA LEU A 156 12.38 -0.43 -16.19
C LEU A 156 13.63 -0.69 -17.02
N THR A 157 14.67 -1.24 -16.39
CA THR A 157 15.86 -1.74 -17.08
C THR A 157 16.34 -3.07 -16.49
N VAL A 158 17.38 -3.64 -17.10
CA VAL A 158 17.77 -5.05 -16.93
C VAL A 158 18.83 -5.28 -15.86
N SER A 159 19.51 -4.23 -15.41
CA SER A 159 20.56 -4.30 -14.38
C SER A 159 20.89 -2.92 -13.80
N ASP A 160 21.46 -2.92 -12.60
CA ASP A 160 22.07 -1.73 -11.98
C ASP A 160 23.09 -1.05 -12.88
N SER A 161 23.92 -1.83 -13.57
CA SER A 161 24.91 -1.31 -14.51
C SER A 161 24.26 -0.54 -15.65
N PHE A 162 23.10 -1.01 -16.13
CA PHE A 162 22.38 -0.31 -17.19
C PHE A 162 21.61 0.90 -16.66
N ARG A 163 21.08 0.85 -15.44
CA ARG A 163 20.52 2.04 -14.77
C ARG A 163 21.58 3.13 -14.60
N ALA A 164 22.79 2.77 -14.17
CA ALA A 164 23.92 3.70 -14.08
C ALA A 164 24.32 4.26 -15.45
N TYR A 165 24.16 3.48 -16.53
CA TYR A 165 24.36 3.97 -17.89
C TYR A 165 23.31 5.00 -18.33
N LEU A 166 22.04 4.81 -17.94
CA LEU A 166 20.95 5.74 -18.27
C LEU A 166 21.01 7.02 -17.45
N ALA A 167 21.59 6.98 -16.24
CA ALA A 167 21.59 8.07 -15.28
C ALA A 167 22.03 9.45 -15.81
N PRO A 168 23.01 9.58 -16.73
CA PRO A 168 23.37 10.87 -17.30
C PRO A 168 22.29 11.51 -18.20
N TYR A 169 21.26 10.76 -18.59
CA TYR A 169 20.25 11.18 -19.57
C TYR A 169 18.86 11.38 -18.96
N VAL A 170 18.73 11.23 -17.64
CA VAL A 170 17.49 11.33 -16.85
C VAL A 170 17.76 12.13 -15.57
N GLU A 171 16.72 12.69 -14.96
CA GLU A 171 16.81 13.49 -13.74
C GLU A 171 16.68 12.65 -12.45
N ARG A 172 15.90 11.56 -12.50
CA ARG A 172 15.52 10.69 -11.37
C ARG A 172 15.92 9.22 -11.62
N PRO A 173 17.22 8.91 -11.77
CA PRO A 173 17.69 7.56 -12.08
C PRO A 173 17.32 6.50 -11.02
N GLU A 174 17.14 6.90 -9.77
CA GLU A 174 16.70 6.04 -8.66
C GLU A 174 15.28 5.50 -8.82
N GLU A 175 14.42 6.18 -9.58
CA GLU A 175 13.07 5.72 -9.87
C GLU A 175 13.03 4.63 -10.95
N ILE A 176 14.11 4.46 -11.72
CA ILE A 176 14.23 3.39 -12.72
C ILE A 176 14.27 2.04 -11.99
N GLY A 177 13.24 1.23 -12.22
CA GLY A 177 13.14 -0.11 -11.66
C GLY A 177 14.07 -1.10 -12.37
N ILE A 178 14.57 -2.08 -11.61
CA ILE A 178 15.34 -3.20 -12.18
C ILE A 178 14.44 -4.41 -12.34
N ILE A 179 14.33 -4.91 -13.56
CA ILE A 179 13.76 -6.21 -13.88
C ILE A 179 14.86 -7.11 -14.41
N ALA A 180 15.43 -7.94 -13.53
CA ALA A 180 16.55 -8.80 -13.89
C ALA A 180 16.15 -9.74 -15.04
N ASN A 181 16.93 -9.73 -16.13
CA ASN A 181 16.78 -10.71 -17.19
C ASN A 181 17.28 -12.07 -16.68
N GLY A 182 16.39 -13.07 -16.64
CA GLY A 182 16.77 -14.48 -16.45
C GLY A 182 17.12 -15.17 -17.78
N PHE A 183 17.58 -16.42 -17.72
CA PHE A 183 17.69 -17.31 -18.89
C PHE A 183 16.78 -18.53 -18.72
N ASP A 184 16.14 -19.00 -19.80
CA ASP A 184 15.33 -20.23 -19.78
C ASP A 184 16.23 -21.45 -19.98
N GLU A 185 16.61 -22.10 -18.87
CA GLU A 185 17.54 -23.24 -18.85
C GLU A 185 17.03 -24.42 -19.70
N ARG A 186 15.71 -24.57 -19.86
CA ARG A 186 15.08 -25.66 -20.63
C ARG A 186 15.36 -25.57 -22.13
N ARG A 187 15.78 -24.39 -22.61
CA ARG A 187 16.13 -24.14 -24.02
C ARG A 187 17.62 -24.30 -24.30
N PHE A 188 18.40 -24.65 -23.28
CA PHE A 188 19.80 -25.00 -23.43
C PHE A 188 19.90 -26.38 -24.11
N LYS A 189 20.36 -26.40 -25.37
CA LYS A 189 20.74 -27.65 -26.05
C LYS A 189 22.24 -27.59 -26.34
N PRO A 190 23.08 -28.40 -25.68
CA PRO A 190 24.48 -28.50 -26.05
C PRO A 190 24.58 -29.06 -27.48
N ILE A 191 25.38 -28.41 -28.33
CA ILE A 191 25.74 -28.90 -29.66
C ILE A 191 27.11 -29.54 -29.50
N SER A 192 27.26 -30.81 -29.88
CA SER A 192 28.55 -31.48 -29.83
C SER A 192 29.46 -30.96 -30.95
N HIS A 193 30.59 -30.35 -30.57
CA HIS A 193 31.70 -30.10 -31.48
C HIS A 193 33.00 -30.55 -30.80
N GLU A 194 33.81 -31.36 -31.49
CA GLU A 194 35.14 -31.76 -31.05
C GLU A 194 36.16 -30.72 -31.50
N ASN A 195 36.72 -29.94 -30.58
CA ASN A 195 37.87 -29.06 -30.85
C ASN A 195 39.01 -29.38 -29.88
N ALA A 196 40.23 -29.46 -30.40
CA ALA A 196 41.44 -29.85 -29.64
C ALA A 196 42.07 -28.73 -28.79
N VAL A 197 41.53 -27.50 -28.82
CA VAL A 197 42.03 -26.35 -28.04
C VAL A 197 40.88 -25.75 -27.23
N PRO A 198 41.07 -25.39 -25.94
CA PRO A 198 40.05 -24.70 -25.16
C PRO A 198 39.72 -23.36 -25.82
N GLN A 199 38.51 -23.25 -26.38
CA GLN A 199 37.96 -21.99 -26.83
C GLN A 199 37.09 -21.41 -25.71
N LEU A 200 37.24 -20.12 -25.44
CA LEU A 200 36.27 -19.37 -24.67
C LEU A 200 35.01 -19.23 -25.55
N ILE A 201 34.05 -20.15 -25.39
CA ILE A 201 32.79 -20.12 -26.14
C ILE A 201 31.86 -19.10 -25.47
N THR A 202 31.77 -17.88 -26.00
CA THR A 202 30.60 -17.05 -25.75
C THR A 202 29.41 -17.67 -26.48
N VAL A 203 28.46 -18.21 -25.72
CA VAL A 203 27.23 -18.81 -26.24
C VAL A 203 26.32 -17.70 -26.75
N CYS A 204 26.45 -17.34 -28.03
CA CYS A 204 25.78 -16.17 -28.64
C CYS A 204 24.28 -16.34 -28.94
N ARG A 205 23.53 -17.17 -28.20
CA ARG A 205 22.06 -17.16 -28.31
C ARG A 205 21.35 -17.59 -27.04
N LEU A 206 21.58 -16.85 -25.96
CA LEU A 206 20.66 -16.81 -24.83
C LEU A 206 19.40 -16.07 -25.30
N VAL A 207 18.24 -16.73 -25.31
CA VAL A 207 16.95 -16.04 -25.47
C VAL A 207 16.63 -15.44 -24.10
N PRO A 208 16.71 -14.10 -23.91
CA PRO A 208 16.53 -13.53 -22.59
C PRO A 208 15.08 -13.71 -22.15
N ALA A 209 14.86 -14.27 -20.95
CA ALA A 209 13.59 -14.13 -20.26
C ALA A 209 13.57 -12.69 -19.73
N LYS A 210 12.97 -11.78 -20.48
CA LYS A 210 13.03 -10.33 -20.23
C LYS A 210 12.25 -9.85 -19.00
N GLY A 211 11.77 -10.77 -18.16
CA GLY A 211 10.95 -10.54 -16.95
C GLY A 211 9.57 -9.91 -17.20
N ILE A 212 9.34 -9.38 -18.40
CA ILE A 212 8.10 -8.74 -18.82
C ILE A 212 6.87 -9.63 -18.62
N ASP A 213 7.01 -10.94 -18.81
CA ASP A 213 5.96 -11.92 -18.56
C ASP A 213 5.59 -12.00 -17.08
N ILE A 214 6.57 -11.92 -16.19
CA ILE A 214 6.37 -11.91 -14.73
C ILE A 214 5.72 -10.59 -14.31
N LEU A 215 6.18 -9.46 -14.84
CA LEU A 215 5.60 -8.15 -14.56
C LEU A 215 4.14 -8.07 -15.00
N LEU A 216 3.85 -8.47 -16.23
CA LEU A 216 2.49 -8.46 -16.76
C LEU A 216 1.59 -9.47 -16.04
N HIS A 217 2.15 -10.60 -15.57
CA HIS A 217 1.45 -11.53 -14.68
C HIS A 217 1.13 -10.91 -13.33
N ALA A 218 2.09 -10.22 -12.70
CA ALA A 218 1.86 -9.52 -11.44
C ALA A 218 0.82 -8.40 -11.59
N CYS A 219 0.89 -7.58 -12.65
CA CYS A 219 -0.12 -6.55 -12.93
C CYS A 219 -1.52 -7.17 -13.11
N ALA A 220 -1.62 -8.32 -13.78
CA ALA A 220 -2.88 -9.00 -13.98
C ALA A 220 -3.41 -9.65 -12.70
N GLU A 221 -2.56 -10.26 -11.88
CA GLU A 221 -2.94 -10.75 -10.55
C GLU A 221 -3.42 -9.61 -9.65
N LEU A 222 -2.73 -8.48 -9.65
CA LEU A 222 -3.15 -7.27 -8.93
C LEU A 222 -4.50 -6.76 -9.41
N LYS A 223 -4.75 -6.76 -10.72
CA LYS A 223 -6.05 -6.41 -11.28
C LYS A 223 -7.14 -7.43 -10.92
N ALA A 224 -6.83 -8.72 -10.95
CA ALA A 224 -7.77 -9.79 -10.60
C ALA A 224 -8.17 -9.74 -9.11
N LYS A 225 -7.29 -9.23 -8.25
CA LYS A 225 -7.61 -8.98 -6.83
C LYS A 225 -8.67 -7.90 -6.62
N GLY A 226 -9.02 -7.11 -7.65
CA GLY A 226 -10.04 -6.06 -7.56
C GLY A 226 -9.61 -4.85 -6.72
N HIS A 227 -10.36 -3.75 -6.85
CA HIS A 227 -10.10 -2.54 -6.06
C HIS A 227 -10.56 -2.73 -4.60
N PHE A 228 -9.90 -2.04 -3.67
CA PHE A 228 -10.25 -2.10 -2.25
C PHE A 228 -11.73 -1.79 -1.98
N ALA A 229 -12.24 -0.75 -2.66
CA ALA A 229 -13.66 -0.38 -2.67
C ALA A 229 -14.59 -1.57 -2.95
N THR A 230 -14.25 -2.37 -3.97
CA THR A 230 -15.02 -3.54 -4.38
C THR A 230 -14.96 -4.61 -3.30
N LYS A 231 -13.80 -4.86 -2.68
CA LYS A 231 -13.63 -5.84 -1.60
C LYS A 231 -14.43 -5.50 -0.34
N LEU A 232 -14.65 -4.21 -0.05
CA LEU A 232 -15.51 -3.79 1.07
C LEU A 232 -16.96 -4.24 0.89
N ILE A 233 -17.42 -4.36 -0.36
CA ILE A 233 -18.79 -4.75 -0.70
C ILE A 233 -18.89 -6.26 -0.97
N HIS A 234 -17.87 -6.82 -1.64
CA HIS A 234 -17.81 -8.18 -2.14
C HIS A 234 -16.63 -8.94 -1.51
N PHE A 235 -16.89 -9.57 -0.37
CA PHE A 235 -15.89 -10.33 0.40
C PHE A 235 -16.13 -11.85 0.36
N GLY A 236 -17.09 -12.32 -0.45
CA GLY A 236 -17.32 -13.73 -0.74
C GLY A 236 -18.52 -14.35 0.00
N SER A 237 -18.97 -13.71 1.08
CA SER A 237 -20.03 -14.22 1.98
C SER A 237 -21.24 -13.27 2.03
N GLU A 238 -21.37 -12.35 1.07
CA GLU A 238 -22.46 -11.37 1.01
C GLU A 238 -23.79 -11.94 0.49
N VAL A 239 -23.75 -12.98 -0.35
CA VAL A 239 -24.95 -13.69 -0.84
C VAL A 239 -25.09 -15.00 -0.08
N ASP A 240 -26.22 -15.18 0.59
CA ASP A 240 -26.53 -16.43 1.27
C ASP A 240 -26.80 -17.55 0.25
N GLU A 241 -26.01 -18.62 0.30
CA GLU A 241 -26.14 -19.74 -0.65
C GLU A 241 -27.46 -20.50 -0.52
N PHE A 242 -28.08 -20.49 0.66
CA PHE A 242 -29.31 -21.25 0.91
C PHE A 242 -30.58 -20.53 0.45
N THR A 243 -30.71 -19.23 0.74
CA THR A 243 -31.91 -18.43 0.45
C THR A 243 -31.73 -17.46 -0.71
N GLY A 244 -30.50 -17.15 -1.11
CA GLY A 244 -30.19 -16.08 -2.06
C GLY A 244 -30.30 -14.67 -1.47
N ALA A 245 -30.36 -14.53 -0.13
CA ALA A 245 -30.40 -13.22 0.52
C ALA A 245 -29.16 -12.39 0.14
N SER A 246 -29.37 -11.11 -0.21
CA SER A 246 -28.31 -10.17 -0.63
C SER A 246 -27.48 -9.58 0.51
N SER A 247 -27.75 -10.03 1.74
CA SER A 247 -26.98 -9.71 2.93
C SER A 247 -26.79 -10.99 3.73
N THR A 248 -25.62 -11.11 4.36
CA THR A 248 -25.32 -12.19 5.30
C THR A 248 -26.40 -12.24 6.40
N PRO A 249 -27.09 -13.39 6.58
CA PRO A 249 -28.06 -13.57 7.64
C PRO A 249 -27.43 -13.46 9.04
N ILE A 250 -28.23 -13.03 10.02
CA ILE A 250 -27.82 -13.01 11.43
C ILE A 250 -28.16 -14.36 12.06
N VAL A 251 -27.14 -15.19 12.27
CA VAL A 251 -27.28 -16.55 12.82
C VAL A 251 -27.10 -16.51 14.33
N GLN A 252 -28.21 -16.42 15.06
CA GLN A 252 -28.25 -16.38 16.53
C GLN A 252 -28.10 -17.77 17.20
N ALA A 253 -28.04 -18.84 16.42
CA ALA A 253 -27.94 -20.20 16.95
C ALA A 253 -26.66 -20.40 17.77
N SER A 254 -26.77 -21.04 18.94
CA SER A 254 -25.61 -21.38 19.77
C SER A 254 -24.92 -22.66 19.33
N THR A 255 -25.68 -23.63 18.80
CA THR A 255 -25.22 -24.95 18.37
C THR A 255 -25.82 -25.31 17.01
N PHE A 256 -25.12 -26.16 16.27
CA PHE A 256 -25.53 -26.62 14.94
C PHE A 256 -25.70 -28.15 14.91
N HIS A 257 -26.54 -28.64 14.00
CA HIS A 257 -26.84 -30.07 13.91
C HIS A 257 -25.71 -30.85 13.20
N HIS A 258 -25.27 -31.96 13.79
CA HIS A 258 -24.28 -32.86 13.20
C HIS A 258 -24.98 -33.98 12.41
N HIS A 259 -24.83 -33.98 11.09
CA HIS A 259 -25.32 -35.08 10.24
C HIS A 259 -24.40 -36.31 10.27
N ASP A 260 -23.10 -36.11 10.47
CA ASP A 260 -22.10 -37.15 10.64
C ASP A 260 -21.18 -36.78 11.82
N ILE A 261 -21.08 -37.67 12.81
CA ILE A 261 -20.25 -37.45 14.00
C ILE A 261 -18.75 -37.57 13.72
N TYR A 262 -18.36 -38.24 12.63
CA TYR A 262 -16.97 -38.42 12.22
C TYR A 262 -16.50 -37.33 11.23
N ASN A 263 -17.44 -36.59 10.65
CA ASN A 263 -17.17 -35.47 9.77
C ASN A 263 -18.00 -34.25 10.20
N PRO A 264 -17.58 -33.57 11.28
CA PRO A 264 -18.35 -32.46 11.84
C PRO A 264 -18.46 -31.31 10.82
N PRO A 265 -19.58 -30.57 10.82
CA PRO A 265 -19.75 -29.40 9.96
C PRO A 265 -18.73 -28.31 10.30
N ARG A 266 -18.55 -27.35 9.38
CA ARG A 266 -17.69 -26.17 9.58
C ARG A 266 -18.04 -25.39 10.87
N HIS A 267 -19.32 -25.34 11.22
CA HIS A 267 -19.83 -24.70 12.42
C HIS A 267 -20.55 -25.73 13.27
N ASP A 268 -20.09 -25.92 14.50
CA ASP A 268 -20.63 -26.85 15.50
C ASP A 268 -21.21 -26.10 16.72
N TYR A 269 -20.48 -25.11 17.23
CA TYR A 269 -20.81 -24.29 18.37
C TYR A 269 -20.35 -22.84 18.16
N SER A 270 -21.24 -21.86 18.36
CA SER A 270 -21.01 -20.46 17.96
C SER A 270 -19.82 -19.75 18.62
N ARG A 271 -19.35 -20.23 19.79
CA ARG A 271 -18.08 -19.75 20.35
C ARG A 271 -16.90 -20.17 19.47
N SER A 272 -16.84 -21.43 19.04
CA SER A 272 -15.82 -21.94 18.13
C SER A 272 -15.94 -21.31 16.73
N GLY A 273 -17.15 -21.20 16.20
CA GLY A 273 -17.38 -20.61 14.88
C GLY A 273 -18.84 -20.29 14.63
N ASN A 274 -19.12 -19.12 14.07
CA ASN A 274 -20.47 -18.65 13.74
C ASN A 274 -20.50 -18.11 12.31
N PRO A 275 -21.49 -18.44 11.45
CA PRO A 275 -21.52 -17.97 10.06
C PRO A 275 -21.47 -16.45 9.90
N THR A 276 -22.22 -15.70 10.72
CA THR A 276 -22.26 -14.23 10.64
C THR A 276 -20.92 -13.62 11.07
N ARG A 277 -20.29 -14.17 12.11
CA ARG A 277 -18.95 -13.74 12.53
C ARG A 277 -17.89 -14.11 11.49
N ALA A 278 -17.97 -15.31 10.92
CA ALA A 278 -17.04 -15.81 9.91
C ALA A 278 -16.99 -14.88 8.70
N ALA A 279 -18.13 -14.33 8.26
CA ALA A 279 -18.17 -13.36 7.18
C ALA A 279 -17.34 -12.08 7.47
N VAL A 280 -17.35 -11.57 8.71
CA VAL A 280 -16.48 -10.44 9.11
C VAL A 280 -15.01 -10.86 9.18
N GLU A 281 -14.74 -12.06 9.71
CA GLU A 281 -13.39 -12.63 9.83
C GLU A 281 -12.75 -12.84 8.45
N GLU A 282 -13.52 -13.34 7.48
CA GLU A 282 -13.12 -13.49 6.07
C GLU A 282 -12.91 -12.12 5.41
N ALA A 283 -13.83 -11.17 5.62
CA ALA A 283 -13.71 -9.82 5.08
C ALA A 283 -12.45 -9.11 5.58
N ILE A 284 -12.16 -9.12 6.88
CA ILE A 284 -10.98 -8.42 7.39
C ILE A 284 -9.67 -9.09 6.95
N ALA A 285 -9.64 -10.43 6.84
CA ALA A 285 -8.48 -11.13 6.30
C ALA A 285 -8.20 -10.70 4.85
N LEU A 286 -9.24 -10.62 4.02
CA LEU A 286 -9.16 -10.16 2.64
C LEU A 286 -8.67 -8.69 2.54
N LEU A 287 -9.15 -7.81 3.41
CA LEU A 287 -8.84 -6.37 3.38
C LEU A 287 -7.42 -6.07 3.85
N GLU A 288 -6.92 -6.78 4.86
CA GLU A 288 -5.52 -6.67 5.33
C GLU A 288 -4.53 -7.48 4.46
N GLY A 289 -5.03 -8.38 3.60
CA GLY A 289 -4.19 -9.27 2.79
C GLY A 289 -3.55 -10.41 3.59
N GLY A 290 -4.17 -10.81 4.70
CA GLY A 290 -3.68 -11.86 5.59
C GLY A 290 -4.29 -13.23 5.32
N ALA A 291 -3.79 -14.24 6.03
CA ALA A 291 -4.25 -15.62 5.90
C ALA A 291 -5.56 -15.86 6.66
N ARG A 292 -5.68 -15.32 7.89
CA ARG A 292 -6.82 -15.59 8.76
C ARG A 292 -7.20 -14.41 9.61
N GLY A 293 -8.50 -14.09 9.64
CA GLY A 293 -9.09 -13.05 10.46
C GLY A 293 -9.83 -13.60 11.68
N PHE A 294 -9.97 -12.76 12.70
CA PHE A 294 -10.62 -13.08 13.97
C PHE A 294 -11.42 -11.89 14.47
N ALA A 295 -12.63 -12.13 14.98
CA ALA A 295 -13.47 -11.09 15.54
C ALA A 295 -13.72 -11.29 17.04
N PHE A 296 -13.54 -10.20 17.78
CA PHE A 296 -13.55 -10.16 19.24
C PHE A 296 -14.55 -9.14 19.76
N ALA A 297 -14.99 -9.33 21.00
CA ALA A 297 -15.96 -8.44 21.66
C ALA A 297 -15.48 -6.99 21.84
N SER A 298 -14.17 -6.71 21.71
CA SER A 298 -13.60 -5.35 21.75
C SER A 298 -12.17 -5.36 21.21
N GLY A 299 -11.63 -4.18 20.86
CA GLY A 299 -10.20 -4.04 20.53
C GLY A 299 -9.28 -4.56 21.63
N MET A 300 -9.63 -4.33 22.90
CA MET A 300 -8.87 -4.86 24.03
C MET A 300 -8.91 -6.38 24.14
N ALA A 301 -10.00 -7.03 23.71
CA ALA A 301 -10.07 -8.49 23.64
C ALA A 301 -9.18 -9.05 22.52
N ALA A 302 -9.06 -8.35 21.39
CA ALA A 302 -8.11 -8.72 20.33
C ALA A 302 -6.66 -8.57 20.81
N ILE A 303 -6.31 -7.41 21.39
CA ILE A 303 -4.97 -7.13 21.93
C ILE A 303 -4.60 -8.14 23.02
N SER A 304 -5.46 -8.34 24.02
CA SER A 304 -5.14 -9.26 25.12
C SER A 304 -4.99 -10.69 24.65
N THR A 305 -5.83 -11.17 23.72
CA THR A 305 -5.69 -12.50 23.12
C THR A 305 -4.37 -12.63 22.36
N ALA A 306 -3.96 -11.62 21.59
CA ALA A 306 -2.70 -11.65 20.85
C ALA A 306 -1.48 -11.68 21.78
N PHE A 307 -1.48 -10.89 22.86
CA PHE A 307 -0.40 -10.94 23.86
C PHE A 307 -0.35 -12.27 24.63
N LEU A 308 -1.45 -13.00 24.74
CA LEU A 308 -1.46 -14.34 25.34
C LEU A 308 -0.87 -15.44 24.44
N LEU A 309 -0.33 -15.08 23.27
CA LEU A 309 0.62 -15.94 22.54
C LEU A 309 1.98 -16.06 23.27
N LEU A 310 2.27 -15.12 24.18
CA LEU A 310 3.43 -15.14 25.05
C LEU A 310 3.23 -16.08 26.24
N SER A 311 4.34 -16.49 26.84
CA SER A 311 4.39 -17.30 28.06
C SER A 311 4.99 -16.51 29.22
N ALA A 312 4.76 -16.97 30.44
CA ALA A 312 5.42 -16.44 31.62
C ALA A 312 6.96 -16.47 31.44
N GLY A 313 7.62 -15.35 31.72
CA GLY A 313 9.05 -15.12 31.52
C GLY A 313 9.39 -14.44 30.20
N ASP A 314 8.46 -14.31 29.26
CA ASP A 314 8.69 -13.59 28.01
C ASP A 314 8.69 -12.07 28.21
N HIS A 315 9.32 -11.38 27.25
CA HIS A 315 9.44 -9.92 27.22
C HIS A 315 8.88 -9.34 25.91
N ALA A 316 8.16 -8.22 26.03
CA ALA A 316 7.62 -7.45 24.90
C ALA A 316 8.27 -6.05 24.80
N ILE A 317 8.64 -5.64 23.60
CA ILE A 317 9.01 -4.25 23.28
C ILE A 317 7.76 -3.56 22.72
N VAL A 318 7.37 -2.41 23.27
CA VAL A 318 6.07 -1.79 22.98
C VAL A 318 6.26 -0.29 22.71
N THR A 319 5.53 0.27 21.76
CA THR A 319 5.49 1.73 21.54
C THR A 319 5.18 2.45 22.86
N GLU A 320 5.91 3.51 23.19
CA GLU A 320 5.73 4.18 24.47
C GLU A 320 4.36 4.87 24.58
N ASP A 321 3.90 5.50 23.52
CA ASP A 321 2.64 6.23 23.41
C ASP A 321 1.52 5.38 22.81
N VAL A 322 1.46 4.11 23.19
CA VAL A 322 0.27 3.27 22.95
C VAL A 322 -0.96 3.80 23.67
N TYR A 323 -2.13 3.42 23.17
CA TYR A 323 -3.41 3.59 23.83
C TYR A 323 -3.36 3.24 25.33
N GLY A 324 -3.89 4.13 26.18
CA GLY A 324 -3.91 3.96 27.63
C GLY A 324 -4.53 2.65 28.14
N GLY A 325 -5.49 2.06 27.41
CA GLY A 325 -6.02 0.73 27.73
C GLY A 325 -5.00 -0.39 27.55
N THR A 326 -4.20 -0.34 26.49
CA THR A 326 -3.07 -1.24 26.22
C THR A 326 -2.03 -1.11 27.31
N TYR A 327 -1.60 0.13 27.61
CA TYR A 327 -0.65 0.40 28.70
C TYR A 327 -1.12 -0.19 30.04
N ARG A 328 -2.38 0.03 30.42
CA ARG A 328 -2.97 -0.52 31.64
C ARG A 328 -2.96 -2.04 31.65
N PHE A 329 -3.36 -2.70 30.56
CA PHE A 329 -3.33 -4.16 30.46
C PHE A 329 -1.92 -4.73 30.66
N LEU A 330 -0.91 -4.17 29.98
CA LEU A 330 0.48 -4.61 30.07
C LEU A 330 1.05 -4.44 31.49
N THR A 331 0.82 -3.28 32.10
CA THR A 331 1.40 -2.94 33.40
C THR A 331 0.69 -3.56 34.59
N THR A 332 -0.60 -3.92 34.47
CA THR A 332 -1.39 -4.43 35.61
C THR A 332 -1.79 -5.90 35.50
N VAL A 333 -1.96 -6.43 34.28
CA VAL A 333 -2.40 -7.82 34.07
C VAL A 333 -1.21 -8.68 33.67
N LEU A 334 -0.49 -8.33 32.60
CA LEU A 334 0.62 -9.14 32.11
C LEU A 334 1.81 -9.19 33.08
N SER A 335 2.07 -8.09 33.79
CA SER A 335 3.07 -8.04 34.86
C SER A 335 2.84 -9.11 35.94
N ARG A 336 1.57 -9.34 36.32
CA ARG A 336 1.18 -10.41 37.27
C ARG A 336 1.36 -11.81 36.70
N MET A 337 1.38 -11.95 35.38
CA MET A 337 1.62 -13.20 34.66
C MET A 337 3.12 -13.42 34.36
N ASN A 338 3.99 -12.61 34.95
CA ASN A 338 5.45 -12.62 34.74
C ASN A 338 5.83 -12.39 33.26
N ILE A 339 5.05 -11.59 32.53
CA ILE A 339 5.41 -11.12 31.20
C ILE A 339 5.93 -9.69 31.33
N GLU A 340 7.18 -9.47 30.95
CA GLU A 340 7.83 -8.17 31.04
C GLU A 340 7.49 -7.29 29.84
N THR A 341 7.54 -5.97 30.03
CA THR A 341 7.34 -5.01 28.96
C THR A 341 8.34 -3.87 29.07
N THR A 342 8.98 -3.52 27.95
CA THR A 342 9.78 -2.29 27.82
C THR A 342 9.09 -1.37 26.82
N PHE A 343 8.75 -0.17 27.28
CA PHE A 343 8.17 0.88 26.45
C PHE A 343 9.29 1.71 25.82
N VAL A 344 9.25 1.91 24.51
CA VAL A 344 10.29 2.63 23.74
C VAL A 344 9.67 3.63 22.77
N ASP A 345 10.38 4.73 22.50
CA ASP A 345 10.09 5.58 21.36
C ASP A 345 10.41 4.80 20.08
N MET A 346 9.37 4.36 19.36
CA MET A 346 9.52 3.56 18.14
C MET A 346 9.87 4.39 16.90
N THR A 347 9.93 5.72 17.02
CA THR A 347 10.50 6.57 15.97
C THR A 347 12.03 6.45 15.92
N ASP A 348 12.66 5.98 17.02
CA ASP A 348 14.09 5.71 17.10
C ASP A 348 14.35 4.19 17.04
N LEU A 349 14.70 3.70 15.85
CA LEU A 349 15.07 2.29 15.66
C LEU A 349 16.27 1.87 16.53
N GLY A 350 17.16 2.79 16.90
CA GLY A 350 18.26 2.54 17.83
C GLY A 350 17.76 2.20 19.24
N ALA A 351 16.76 2.94 19.74
CA ALA A 351 16.11 2.66 21.02
C ALA A 351 15.37 1.31 21.01
N VAL A 352 14.70 0.97 19.90
CA VAL A 352 14.04 -0.33 19.72
C VAL A 352 15.08 -1.47 19.82
N LYS A 353 16.21 -1.34 19.12
CA LYS A 353 17.31 -2.32 19.16
C LYS A 353 17.92 -2.46 20.56
N ALA A 354 18.10 -1.35 21.27
CA ALA A 354 18.68 -1.33 22.61
C ALA A 354 17.79 -2.01 23.67
N ALA A 355 16.48 -2.08 23.45
CA ALA A 355 15.53 -2.74 24.35
C ALA A 355 15.50 -4.27 24.21
N LEU A 356 16.26 -4.85 23.27
CA LEU A 356 16.33 -6.29 23.08
C LEU A 356 16.94 -7.00 24.30
N LYS A 357 16.18 -7.94 24.86
CA LYS A 357 16.60 -8.89 25.89
C LYS A 357 16.59 -10.34 25.36
N PRO A 358 17.33 -11.29 25.98
CA PRO A 358 17.33 -12.71 25.57
C PRO A 358 15.94 -13.38 25.59
N ASN A 359 15.04 -12.92 26.46
CA ASN A 359 13.66 -13.40 26.57
C ASN A 359 12.66 -12.58 25.74
N THR A 360 13.10 -11.66 24.88
CA THR A 360 12.19 -10.90 24.02
C THR A 360 11.54 -11.82 23.00
N ARG A 361 10.22 -11.70 22.83
CA ARG A 361 9.46 -12.51 21.87
C ARG A 361 8.58 -11.70 20.92
N VAL A 362 8.26 -10.46 21.27
CA VAL A 362 7.36 -9.64 20.46
C VAL A 362 7.74 -8.17 20.46
N VAL A 363 7.49 -7.51 19.32
CA VAL A 363 7.48 -6.06 19.16
C VAL A 363 6.06 -5.62 18.82
N PHE A 364 5.46 -4.76 19.65
CA PHE A 364 4.12 -4.22 19.47
C PHE A 364 4.19 -2.74 19.09
N MET A 365 3.65 -2.41 17.92
CA MET A 365 3.66 -1.09 17.32
C MET A 365 2.24 -0.47 17.33
N GLU A 366 2.15 0.84 17.51
CA GLU A 366 0.95 1.64 17.22
C GLU A 366 1.38 2.85 16.38
N THR A 367 0.93 2.94 15.13
CA THR A 367 1.33 4.01 14.22
C THR A 367 0.19 4.40 13.26
N PRO A 368 -0.15 5.70 13.13
CA PRO A 368 0.27 6.80 13.99
C PRO A 368 -0.11 6.56 15.46
N SER A 369 0.76 6.98 16.39
CA SER A 369 0.51 6.77 17.82
C SER A 369 -0.63 7.66 18.36
N ASN A 370 -1.24 7.24 19.45
CA ASN A 370 -2.33 7.98 20.09
C ASN A 370 -1.83 8.68 21.38
N PRO A 371 -1.99 10.01 21.55
CA PRO A 371 -2.70 10.96 20.70
C PRO A 371 -1.79 11.85 19.83
N THR A 372 -0.47 11.73 19.93
CA THR A 372 0.50 12.68 19.33
C THR A 372 0.90 12.33 17.89
N LEU A 373 0.37 11.24 17.35
CA LEU A 373 0.49 10.82 15.96
C LEU A 373 1.95 10.58 15.51
N LYS A 374 2.82 10.11 16.41
CA LYS A 374 4.19 9.71 16.06
C LYS A 374 4.17 8.59 15.02
N ILE A 375 5.12 8.61 14.08
CA ILE A 375 5.20 7.67 12.98
C ILE A 375 6.34 6.67 13.20
N THR A 376 5.99 5.39 13.31
CA THR A 376 6.96 4.29 13.32
C THR A 376 7.19 3.81 11.89
N ASP A 377 8.45 3.56 11.51
CA ASP A 377 8.78 2.85 10.25
C ASP A 377 8.51 1.35 10.42
N ILE A 378 7.34 0.91 9.98
CA ILE A 378 6.85 -0.46 10.18
C ILE A 378 7.81 -1.46 9.52
N ALA A 379 8.22 -1.20 8.28
CA ALA A 379 9.05 -2.12 7.52
C ALA A 379 10.45 -2.27 8.15
N ALA A 380 11.02 -1.17 8.64
CA ALA A 380 12.31 -1.21 9.32
C ALA A 380 12.26 -2.01 10.64
N VAL A 381 11.23 -1.80 11.46
CA VAL A 381 11.04 -2.53 12.72
C VAL A 381 10.73 -4.00 12.45
N ALA A 382 9.85 -4.30 11.48
CA ALA A 382 9.48 -5.66 11.12
C ALA A 382 10.67 -6.45 10.56
N SER A 383 11.46 -5.84 9.68
CA SER A 383 12.67 -6.49 9.16
C SER A 383 13.66 -6.81 10.28
N TRP A 384 13.89 -5.86 11.20
CA TRP A 384 14.78 -6.10 12.34
C TRP A 384 14.25 -7.20 13.28
N ALA A 385 12.95 -7.18 13.58
CA ALA A 385 12.31 -8.18 14.43
C ALA A 385 12.46 -9.59 13.84
N LYS A 386 12.28 -9.72 12.51
CA LYS A 386 12.46 -10.97 11.78
C LYS A 386 13.89 -11.52 11.86
N GLU A 387 14.91 -10.65 11.76
CA GLU A 387 16.32 -11.06 11.94
C GLU A 387 16.59 -11.68 13.31
N HIS A 388 15.78 -11.33 14.32
CA HIS A 388 15.91 -11.79 15.70
C HIS A 388 14.86 -12.84 16.08
N GLY A 389 14.06 -13.33 15.12
CA GLY A 389 13.01 -14.32 15.36
C GLY A 389 11.90 -13.85 16.29
N LEU A 390 11.63 -12.54 16.33
CA LEU A 390 10.57 -11.93 17.13
C LEU A 390 9.27 -11.86 16.33
N LEU A 391 8.14 -12.06 17.02
CA LEU A 391 6.82 -11.73 16.47
C LEU A 391 6.65 -10.21 16.40
N THR A 392 5.86 -9.76 15.43
CA THR A 392 5.47 -8.37 15.29
C THR A 392 3.97 -8.21 15.29
N MET A 393 3.50 -7.22 16.05
CA MET A 393 2.10 -6.85 16.15
C MET A 393 1.95 -5.36 15.85
N VAL A 394 0.98 -4.98 15.02
CA VAL A 394 0.62 -3.57 14.80
C VAL A 394 -0.84 -3.35 15.16
N ASP A 395 -1.12 -2.40 16.04
CA ASP A 395 -2.45 -1.80 16.16
C ASP A 395 -2.65 -0.78 15.04
N ASN A 396 -3.45 -1.15 14.04
CA ASN A 396 -3.70 -0.39 12.82
C ASN A 396 -5.04 0.38 12.89
N THR A 397 -5.57 0.59 14.10
CA THR A 397 -6.89 1.21 14.32
C THR A 397 -7.04 2.58 13.65
N PHE A 398 -6.00 3.42 13.66
CA PHE A 398 -6.08 4.81 13.19
C PHE A 398 -6.15 4.92 11.66
N MET A 399 -5.45 4.02 10.96
CA MET A 399 -5.37 4.06 9.50
C MET A 399 -6.38 3.14 8.84
N SER A 400 -6.80 2.08 9.53
CA SER A 400 -7.60 0.98 8.99
C SER A 400 -6.89 0.27 7.81
N PRO A 401 -7.36 -0.90 7.34
CA PRO A 401 -6.82 -1.52 6.12
C PRO A 401 -6.95 -0.63 4.86
N TYR A 402 -7.78 0.41 4.91
CA TYR A 402 -7.97 1.31 3.78
C TYR A 402 -6.70 2.11 3.45
N HIS A 403 -6.10 2.75 4.46
CA HIS A 403 -4.91 3.56 4.25
C HIS A 403 -3.60 2.82 4.53
N GLN A 404 -3.59 1.79 5.38
CA GLN A 404 -2.35 1.11 5.75
C GLN A 404 -2.58 -0.40 5.89
N ARG A 405 -1.71 -1.21 5.31
CA ARG A 405 -1.78 -2.70 5.39
C ARG A 405 -0.46 -3.25 5.94
N PRO A 406 -0.29 -3.30 7.27
CA PRO A 406 0.99 -3.64 7.87
C PRO A 406 1.49 -5.06 7.54
N LEU A 407 0.60 -6.01 7.23
CA LEU A 407 1.01 -7.36 6.80
C LEU A 407 1.86 -7.30 5.51
N GLU A 408 1.54 -6.39 4.59
CA GLU A 408 2.33 -6.17 3.35
C GLU A 408 3.71 -5.56 3.65
N LEU A 409 3.90 -5.00 4.84
CA LEU A 409 5.15 -4.42 5.34
C LEU A 409 5.96 -5.39 6.22
N GLY A 410 5.53 -6.66 6.31
CA GLY A 410 6.27 -7.72 6.99
C GLY A 410 5.82 -7.99 8.44
N VAL A 411 4.66 -7.47 8.84
CA VAL A 411 4.09 -7.69 10.18
C VAL A 411 3.42 -9.06 10.28
N ASP A 412 3.50 -9.71 11.44
CA ASP A 412 2.91 -11.04 11.67
C ASP A 412 1.43 -10.98 12.07
N ILE A 413 1.03 -9.99 12.89
CA ILE A 413 -0.35 -9.80 13.34
C ILE A 413 -0.75 -8.32 13.25
N VAL A 414 -1.88 -8.06 12.59
CA VAL A 414 -2.52 -6.73 12.62
C VAL A 414 -3.74 -6.78 13.52
N LEU A 415 -3.88 -5.76 14.37
CA LEU A 415 -4.93 -5.62 15.37
C LEU A 415 -5.74 -4.35 15.09
N HIS A 416 -7.03 -4.42 15.39
CA HIS A 416 -7.94 -3.29 15.27
C HIS A 416 -8.88 -3.19 16.46
N SER A 417 -9.09 -1.99 16.97
CA SER A 417 -10.34 -1.61 17.61
C SER A 417 -11.37 -1.31 16.53
N ALA A 418 -12.09 -2.33 16.07
CA ALA A 418 -13.12 -2.18 15.05
C ALA A 418 -14.32 -1.30 15.48
N THR A 419 -14.44 -0.97 16.76
CA THR A 419 -15.29 0.12 17.29
C THR A 419 -15.11 1.47 16.60
N LYS A 420 -13.94 1.73 16.01
CA LYS A 420 -13.57 3.03 15.45
C LYS A 420 -13.98 3.12 13.98
N PHE A 421 -13.05 3.47 13.09
CA PHE A 421 -13.32 3.69 11.67
C PHE A 421 -13.99 2.50 10.95
N LEU A 422 -13.69 1.26 11.35
CA LEU A 422 -14.31 0.07 10.74
C LEU A 422 -15.81 -0.01 11.01
N GLY A 423 -16.23 0.13 12.28
CA GLY A 423 -17.63 0.21 12.67
C GLY A 423 -18.28 1.52 12.22
N GLY A 424 -17.60 2.64 12.44
CA GLY A 424 -17.86 3.93 11.80
C GLY A 424 -19.10 4.68 12.28
N HIS A 425 -19.96 4.10 13.12
CA HIS A 425 -21.27 4.65 13.47
C HIS A 425 -21.49 4.76 14.99
N SER A 426 -20.43 4.58 15.79
CA SER A 426 -20.44 4.73 17.25
C SER A 426 -21.49 3.87 18.00
N ASP A 427 -21.86 2.73 17.41
CA ASP A 427 -22.94 1.84 17.88
C ASP A 427 -22.49 0.38 18.05
N VAL A 428 -21.20 0.08 17.87
CA VAL A 428 -20.66 -1.28 17.99
C VAL A 428 -19.32 -1.31 18.75
N LEU A 429 -19.21 -2.19 19.74
CA LEU A 429 -17.94 -2.52 20.37
C LEU A 429 -17.37 -3.80 19.74
N ALA A 430 -16.19 -3.71 19.13
CA ALA A 430 -15.59 -4.84 18.43
C ALA A 430 -14.07 -4.69 18.34
N GLY A 431 -13.38 -5.82 18.24
CA GLY A 431 -11.97 -5.91 17.89
C GLY A 431 -11.75 -6.91 16.79
N LEU A 432 -10.71 -6.71 15.99
CA LEU A 432 -10.30 -7.65 14.96
C LEU A 432 -8.81 -7.96 15.09
N ALA A 433 -8.42 -9.16 14.67
CA ALA A 433 -7.02 -9.53 14.44
C ALA A 433 -6.88 -10.23 13.10
N VAL A 434 -5.77 -10.02 12.40
CA VAL A 434 -5.43 -10.74 11.16
C VAL A 434 -4.00 -11.26 11.26
N THR A 435 -3.79 -12.54 10.97
CA THR A 435 -2.46 -13.17 10.97
C THR A 435 -1.90 -13.30 9.56
N ALA A 436 -0.58 -13.16 9.43
CA ALA A 436 0.14 -13.29 8.17
C ALA A 436 0.09 -14.71 7.60
N ASP A 437 0.05 -15.73 8.45
CA ASP A 437 0.01 -17.13 8.05
C ASP A 437 -1.00 -17.98 8.85
N GLU A 438 -1.28 -19.17 8.31
CA GLU A 438 -2.24 -20.13 8.85
C GLU A 438 -1.82 -20.75 10.19
N GLU A 439 -0.51 -20.94 10.41
CA GLU A 439 -0.02 -21.58 11.63
C GLU A 439 -0.14 -20.65 12.83
N LEU A 440 0.23 -19.37 12.65
CA LEU A 440 -0.06 -18.32 13.62
C LEU A 440 -1.57 -18.15 13.82
N GLY A 441 -2.34 -18.25 12.74
CA GLY A 441 -3.81 -18.26 12.79
C GLY A 441 -4.37 -19.38 13.68
N LYS A 442 -3.87 -20.62 13.56
CA LYS A 442 -4.29 -21.73 14.43
C LYS A 442 -3.99 -21.47 15.90
N ARG A 443 -2.82 -20.90 16.21
CA ARG A 443 -2.44 -20.54 17.59
C ARG A 443 -3.36 -19.47 18.16
N LEU A 444 -3.66 -18.43 17.39
CA LEU A 444 -4.54 -17.35 17.84
C LEU A 444 -6.00 -17.82 17.97
N TYR A 445 -6.46 -18.69 17.07
CA TYR A 445 -7.77 -19.35 17.16
C TYR A 445 -7.94 -20.14 18.47
N ALA A 446 -6.94 -20.92 18.86
CA ALA A 446 -6.99 -21.69 20.09
C ALA A 446 -7.22 -20.78 21.31
N LEU A 447 -6.59 -19.60 21.32
CA LEU A 447 -6.78 -18.59 22.37
C LEU A 447 -8.15 -17.91 22.29
N GLN A 448 -8.59 -17.45 21.11
CA GLN A 448 -9.92 -16.86 20.93
C GLN A 448 -11.02 -17.81 21.41
N ASN A 449 -10.96 -19.08 21.00
CA ASN A 449 -11.93 -20.09 21.39
C ASN A 449 -11.85 -20.44 22.88
N GLY A 450 -10.63 -20.59 23.42
CA GLY A 450 -10.38 -20.94 24.82
C GLY A 450 -10.78 -19.84 25.81
N LEU A 451 -10.54 -18.58 25.46
CA LEU A 451 -10.95 -17.42 26.26
C LEU A 451 -12.43 -17.05 26.06
N GLY A 452 -13.02 -17.43 24.93
CA GLY A 452 -14.41 -17.14 24.60
C GLY A 452 -14.69 -15.66 24.30
N ALA A 453 -13.65 -14.85 24.06
CA ALA A 453 -13.77 -13.40 23.86
C ALA A 453 -14.24 -13.01 22.44
N VAL A 454 -15.18 -13.78 21.89
CA VAL A 454 -15.67 -13.67 20.51
C VAL A 454 -16.67 -12.55 20.31
N LEU A 455 -16.74 -12.03 19.09
CA LEU A 455 -17.79 -11.08 18.70
C LEU A 455 -19.14 -11.79 18.54
N ALA A 456 -20.21 -11.18 19.04
CA ALA A 456 -21.56 -11.72 18.92
C ALA A 456 -22.15 -11.46 17.51
N PRO A 457 -23.11 -12.28 17.04
CA PRO A 457 -23.60 -12.22 15.66
C PRO A 457 -24.24 -10.88 15.26
N GLN A 458 -24.93 -10.22 16.19
CA GLN A 458 -25.56 -8.93 15.94
C GLN A 458 -24.52 -7.84 15.69
N GLU A 459 -23.50 -7.78 16.54
CA GLU A 459 -22.39 -6.84 16.46
C GLU A 459 -21.51 -7.12 15.23
N ALA A 460 -21.32 -8.40 14.88
CA ALA A 460 -20.65 -8.79 13.64
C ALA A 460 -21.40 -8.24 12.41
N TRP A 461 -22.73 -8.35 12.39
CA TRP A 461 -23.53 -7.79 11.30
C TRP A 461 -23.45 -6.25 11.24
N LEU A 462 -23.54 -5.55 12.38
CA LEU A 462 -23.39 -4.09 12.44
C LEU A 462 -22.02 -3.64 11.94
N LEU A 463 -20.95 -4.32 12.38
CA LEU A 463 -19.59 -4.04 11.95
C LEU A 463 -19.44 -4.23 10.44
N MET A 464 -19.93 -5.35 9.89
CA MET A 464 -19.91 -5.62 8.46
C MET A 464 -20.66 -4.54 7.66
N ARG A 465 -21.81 -4.08 8.17
CA ARG A 465 -22.58 -2.99 7.58
C ARG A 465 -21.77 -1.68 7.58
N GLY A 466 -21.07 -1.37 8.67
CA GLY A 466 -20.21 -0.20 8.78
C GLY A 466 -19.00 -0.24 7.83
N MET A 467 -18.37 -1.40 7.68
CA MET A 467 -17.22 -1.60 6.81
C MET A 467 -17.54 -1.30 5.34
N LYS A 468 -18.76 -1.59 4.87
CA LYS A 468 -19.18 -1.32 3.48
C LYS A 468 -19.08 0.14 3.05
N THR A 469 -19.14 1.08 3.99
CA THR A 469 -19.01 2.52 3.71
C THR A 469 -17.65 3.10 4.08
N LEU A 470 -16.69 2.26 4.48
CA LEU A 470 -15.39 2.70 5.02
C LEU A 470 -14.68 3.69 4.09
N GLN A 471 -14.54 3.37 2.80
CA GLN A 471 -13.88 4.26 1.85
C GLN A 471 -14.54 5.64 1.81
N ALA A 472 -15.85 5.70 1.55
CA ALA A 472 -16.56 6.97 1.41
C ALA A 472 -16.44 7.83 2.67
N ARG A 473 -16.46 7.20 3.85
CA ARG A 473 -16.28 7.89 5.13
C ARG A 473 -14.86 8.39 5.32
N MET A 474 -13.86 7.56 5.05
CA MET A 474 -12.46 7.90 5.23
C MET A 474 -11.99 8.99 4.26
N ASP A 475 -12.38 8.90 2.98
CA ASP A 475 -12.04 9.92 1.96
C ASP A 475 -12.54 11.31 2.38
N GLN A 476 -13.80 11.39 2.79
CA GLN A 476 -14.40 12.66 3.23
C GLN A 476 -13.75 13.15 4.54
N SER A 477 -13.58 12.27 5.52
CA SER A 477 -13.05 12.65 6.84
C SER A 477 -11.57 13.06 6.76
N GLU A 478 -10.75 12.39 5.93
CA GLU A 478 -9.37 12.80 5.69
C GLU A 478 -9.30 14.16 5.01
N ASN A 479 -10.12 14.40 3.97
CA ASN A 479 -10.15 15.69 3.29
C ASN A 479 -10.50 16.84 4.27
N SER A 480 -11.52 16.63 5.11
CA SER A 480 -11.89 17.56 6.18
C SER A 480 -10.77 17.72 7.22
N ALA A 481 -10.14 16.63 7.66
CA ALA A 481 -9.04 16.67 8.63
C ALA A 481 -7.82 17.44 8.12
N ARG A 482 -7.49 17.30 6.84
CA ARG A 482 -6.40 18.07 6.21
C ARG A 482 -6.69 19.57 6.23
N ARG A 483 -7.91 19.96 5.88
CA ARG A 483 -8.35 21.37 5.93
C ARG A 483 -8.36 21.92 7.36
N LEU A 484 -8.85 21.13 8.32
CA LEU A 484 -8.85 21.50 9.74
C LEU A 484 -7.41 21.68 10.27
N ALA A 485 -6.51 20.74 9.98
CA ALA A 485 -5.12 20.80 10.41
C ALA A 485 -4.38 22.01 9.82
N ASP A 486 -4.62 22.32 8.54
CA ASP A 486 -4.05 23.48 7.86
C ASP A 486 -4.54 24.81 8.47
N TRP A 487 -5.83 24.92 8.77
CA TRP A 487 -6.40 26.08 9.46
C TRP A 487 -5.85 26.22 10.90
N LEU A 488 -5.86 25.14 11.69
CA LEU A 488 -5.32 25.12 13.05
C LEU A 488 -3.85 25.55 13.09
N SER A 489 -3.06 25.13 12.10
CA SER A 489 -1.62 25.44 12.02
C SER A 489 -1.34 26.94 11.81
N ARG A 490 -2.32 27.71 11.33
CA ARG A 490 -2.22 29.16 11.17
C ARG A 490 -2.93 29.95 12.27
N HIS A 491 -3.65 29.27 13.17
CA HIS A 491 -4.47 29.92 14.17
C HIS A 491 -3.61 30.41 15.35
N PRO A 492 -3.64 31.71 15.72
CA PRO A 492 -2.75 32.26 16.75
C PRO A 492 -3.01 31.73 18.16
N GLY A 493 -4.19 31.16 18.40
CA GLY A 493 -4.56 30.52 19.67
C GLY A 493 -4.08 29.07 19.82
N VAL A 494 -3.42 28.50 18.81
CA VAL A 494 -2.97 27.10 18.78
C VAL A 494 -1.44 27.07 18.76
N GLY A 495 -0.84 26.36 19.71
CA GLY A 495 0.63 26.31 19.84
C GLY A 495 1.27 25.32 18.88
N ARG A 496 0.73 24.11 18.80
CA ARG A 496 1.25 23.03 17.94
C ARG A 496 0.12 22.17 17.41
N VAL A 497 0.24 21.72 16.18
CA VAL A 497 -0.68 20.78 15.53
C VAL A 497 0.07 19.51 15.18
N TYR A 498 -0.60 18.38 15.37
CA TYR A 498 -0.13 17.04 15.04
C TYR A 498 -1.10 16.46 14.02
N TYR A 499 -0.62 16.29 12.79
CA TYR A 499 -1.32 15.62 11.71
C TYR A 499 -0.28 15.13 10.69
N PRO A 500 -0.25 13.83 10.33
CA PRO A 500 0.77 13.26 9.45
C PRO A 500 0.90 13.96 8.09
N GLY A 501 -0.18 14.59 7.61
CA GLY A 501 -0.21 15.29 6.32
C GLY A 501 0.37 16.71 6.33
N LEU A 502 0.77 17.26 7.48
CA LEU A 502 1.41 18.57 7.53
C LEU A 502 2.88 18.51 7.04
N PRO A 503 3.37 19.52 6.29
CA PRO A 503 4.76 19.58 5.80
C PRO A 503 5.83 19.28 6.86
N ASP A 504 5.66 19.85 8.06
CA ASP A 504 6.66 19.76 9.12
C ASP A 504 6.39 18.62 10.11
N HIS A 505 5.49 17.68 9.78
CA HIS A 505 5.19 16.57 10.68
C HIS A 505 6.37 15.58 10.74
N PRO A 506 6.92 15.30 11.94
CA PRO A 506 8.02 14.34 12.08
C PRO A 506 7.62 12.95 11.55
N GLY A 507 8.46 12.38 10.69
CA GLY A 507 8.21 11.07 10.09
C GLY A 507 7.20 11.08 8.94
N ARG A 508 6.79 12.24 8.41
CA ARG A 508 5.88 12.32 7.24
C ARG A 508 6.37 11.50 6.04
N GLU A 509 7.64 11.60 5.68
CA GLU A 509 8.21 10.82 4.56
C GLU A 509 8.10 9.31 4.79
N VAL A 510 8.25 8.86 6.04
CA VAL A 510 8.03 7.46 6.41
C VAL A 510 6.56 7.11 6.22
N HIS A 511 5.66 7.96 6.71
CA HIS A 511 4.20 7.78 6.60
C HIS A 511 3.75 7.63 5.14
N GLU A 512 4.20 8.53 4.26
CA GLU A 512 3.86 8.51 2.82
C GLU A 512 4.37 7.25 2.10
N ARG A 513 5.47 6.65 2.56
CA ARG A 513 5.95 5.36 2.01
C ARG A 513 5.12 4.16 2.45
N GLN A 514 4.47 4.22 3.62
CA GLN A 514 3.78 3.08 4.22
C GLN A 514 2.25 3.23 4.31
N SER A 515 1.70 4.36 3.84
CA SER A 515 0.27 4.63 3.89
C SER A 515 -0.24 5.41 2.67
N LEU A 516 -1.47 5.10 2.25
CA LEU A 516 -2.17 5.73 1.12
C LEU A 516 -2.90 7.03 1.49
N GLY A 517 -2.93 7.41 2.76
CA GLY A 517 -3.59 8.64 3.24
C GLY A 517 -3.11 9.01 4.64
N TYR A 518 -3.53 10.17 5.13
CA TYR A 518 -3.04 10.71 6.41
C TYR A 518 -4.00 10.48 7.58
N GLY A 519 -5.18 9.91 7.32
CA GLY A 519 -6.20 9.64 8.32
C GLY A 519 -7.02 10.88 8.70
N ALA A 520 -7.93 10.69 9.66
CA ALA A 520 -8.97 11.66 10.01
C ALA A 520 -8.86 12.21 11.44
N VAL A 521 -7.72 12.03 12.09
CA VAL A 521 -7.48 12.51 13.46
C VAL A 521 -6.45 13.63 13.45
N VAL A 522 -6.78 14.75 14.08
CA VAL A 522 -5.91 15.91 14.27
C VAL A 522 -5.77 16.16 15.77
N SER A 523 -4.55 16.27 16.28
CA SER A 523 -4.34 16.74 17.66
C SER A 523 -3.75 18.13 17.65
N PHE A 524 -4.07 18.94 18.65
CA PHE A 524 -3.54 20.31 18.74
C PHE A 524 -3.47 20.79 20.19
N ASP A 525 -2.49 21.65 20.46
CA ASP A 525 -2.25 22.20 21.80
C ASP A 525 -2.86 23.61 21.93
N THR A 526 -3.77 23.76 22.88
CA THR A 526 -4.38 25.06 23.26
C THR A 526 -3.51 25.84 24.26
N GLY A 527 -2.38 25.28 24.69
CA GLY A 527 -1.39 25.91 25.55
C GLY A 527 -1.65 25.78 27.06
N SER A 528 -2.89 25.50 27.50
CA SER A 528 -3.18 25.27 28.92
C SER A 528 -4.43 24.42 29.16
N ALA A 529 -4.48 23.77 30.34
CA ALA A 529 -5.64 23.01 30.79
C ALA A 529 -6.92 23.86 30.90
N ALA A 530 -6.76 25.11 31.34
CA ALA A 530 -7.88 26.05 31.47
C ALA A 530 -8.51 26.34 30.10
N ARG A 531 -7.67 26.66 29.10
CA ARG A 531 -8.14 26.93 27.74
C ARG A 531 -8.73 25.69 27.08
N ALA A 532 -8.09 24.52 27.21
CA ALA A 532 -8.62 23.26 26.72
C ALA A 532 -10.04 22.99 27.26
N LYS A 533 -10.24 23.19 28.58
CA LYS A 533 -11.54 23.03 29.22
C LYS A 533 -12.58 24.02 28.70
N GLU A 534 -12.20 25.29 28.50
CA GLU A 534 -13.11 26.30 27.97
C GLU A 534 -13.55 25.99 26.54
N VAL A 535 -12.61 25.61 25.66
CA VAL A 535 -12.93 25.19 24.28
C VAL A 535 -13.92 24.03 24.30
N LEU A 536 -13.65 22.97 25.09
CA LEU A 536 -14.54 21.81 25.22
C LEU A 536 -15.95 22.18 25.72
N SER A 537 -16.09 23.25 26.50
CA SER A 537 -17.40 23.69 27.00
C SER A 537 -18.20 24.55 26.01
N LYS A 538 -17.56 25.03 24.95
CA LYS A 538 -18.12 26.02 24.01
C LYS A 538 -18.46 25.43 22.63
N VAL A 539 -17.73 24.40 22.19
CA VAL A 539 -18.03 23.70 20.93
C VAL A 539 -19.45 23.12 20.95
N ARG A 540 -20.13 23.17 19.81
CA ARG A 540 -21.53 22.73 19.67
C ARG A 540 -21.69 21.56 18.72
N LEU A 541 -20.81 21.43 17.72
CA LEU A 541 -20.90 20.40 16.69
C LEU A 541 -20.24 19.08 17.11
N PRO A 542 -18.93 19.04 17.45
CA PRO A 542 -18.31 17.80 17.88
C PRO A 542 -18.87 17.38 19.25
N ILE A 543 -19.15 16.09 19.40
CA ILE A 543 -19.44 15.55 20.73
C ILE A 543 -18.15 15.52 21.55
N VAL A 544 -18.25 15.93 22.83
CA VAL A 544 -17.13 15.85 23.77
C VAL A 544 -17.15 14.50 24.46
N ALA A 545 -16.37 13.56 23.94
CA ALA A 545 -16.39 12.16 24.38
C ALA A 545 -15.04 11.46 24.23
N VAL A 546 -14.94 10.28 24.85
CA VAL A 546 -13.94 9.25 24.48
C VAL A 546 -14.30 8.63 23.12
N SER A 547 -13.38 7.83 22.56
CA SER A 547 -13.48 7.21 21.23
C SER A 547 -13.11 8.16 20.06
N LEU A 548 -13.19 7.65 18.84
CA LEU A 548 -12.87 8.30 17.56
C LEU A 548 -13.46 7.47 16.40
N GLY A 549 -13.46 8.06 15.20
CA GLY A 549 -13.75 7.38 13.94
C GLY A 549 -15.22 7.07 13.66
N GLY A 550 -16.13 7.76 14.36
CA GLY A 550 -17.56 7.81 14.03
C GLY A 550 -17.84 8.68 12.81
N VAL A 551 -19.11 8.74 12.39
CA VAL A 551 -19.56 9.67 11.34
C VAL A 551 -19.70 11.09 11.88
N GLU A 552 -19.92 11.23 13.18
CA GLU A 552 -19.91 12.47 13.93
C GLU A 552 -18.49 12.84 14.36
N SER A 553 -18.21 14.14 14.37
CA SER A 553 -16.97 14.69 14.90
C SER A 553 -16.90 14.51 16.41
N ILE A 554 -15.72 14.13 16.91
CA ILE A 554 -15.48 13.89 18.34
C ILE A 554 -14.28 14.72 18.79
N LEU A 555 -14.48 15.56 19.80
CA LEU A 555 -13.41 16.29 20.46
C LEU A 555 -13.11 15.66 21.83
N SER A 556 -11.91 15.10 21.98
CA SER A 556 -11.47 14.43 23.20
C SER A 556 -10.41 15.23 23.94
N TYR A 557 -10.34 15.04 25.26
CA TYR A 557 -9.27 15.54 26.11
C TYR A 557 -8.38 14.40 26.64
N PRO A 558 -7.28 14.04 25.95
CA PRO A 558 -6.49 12.85 26.27
C PRO A 558 -6.05 12.75 27.73
N ALA A 559 -5.61 13.85 28.35
CA ALA A 559 -5.06 13.87 29.70
C ALA A 559 -6.05 13.37 30.78
N MET A 560 -7.35 13.66 30.61
CA MET A 560 -8.40 13.29 31.57
C MET A 560 -9.31 12.15 31.08
N MET A 561 -9.17 11.74 29.82
CA MET A 561 -10.03 10.73 29.21
C MET A 561 -9.22 9.48 28.82
N SER A 562 -8.76 9.40 27.57
CA SER A 562 -8.14 8.18 27.02
C SER A 562 -6.80 7.80 27.64
N HIS A 563 -6.06 8.78 28.21
CA HIS A 563 -4.74 8.58 28.81
C HIS A 563 -4.72 8.90 30.31
N ALA A 564 -5.88 9.02 30.95
CA ALA A 564 -5.98 9.23 32.40
C ALA A 564 -5.30 8.11 33.23
N ALA A 565 -5.17 6.91 32.65
CA ALA A 565 -4.47 5.79 33.29
C ALA A 565 -2.94 5.93 33.31
N MET A 566 -2.35 6.85 32.53
CA MET A 566 -0.91 7.13 32.55
C MET A 566 -0.59 8.20 33.60
N PRO A 567 0.47 8.06 34.41
CA PRO A 567 0.89 9.11 35.36
C PRO A 567 1.20 10.45 34.65
N PRO A 568 0.91 11.61 35.27
CA PRO A 568 1.15 12.92 34.66
C PRO A 568 2.57 13.14 34.13
N GLU A 569 3.56 12.63 34.84
CA GLU A 569 4.99 12.74 34.52
C GLU A 569 5.31 11.95 33.25
N VAL A 570 4.72 10.76 33.11
CA VAL A 570 4.85 9.90 31.93
C VAL A 570 4.14 10.52 30.74
N ARG A 571 2.97 11.14 30.94
CA ARG A 571 2.25 11.88 29.88
C ARG A 571 3.07 13.05 29.36
N ALA A 572 3.63 13.86 30.26
CA ALA A 572 4.46 15.01 29.90
C ALA A 572 5.71 14.60 29.10
N GLN A 573 6.40 13.52 29.52
CA GLN A 573 7.55 12.98 28.78
C GLN A 573 7.19 12.56 27.35
N ARG A 574 5.95 12.12 27.12
CA ARG A 574 5.44 11.67 25.81
C ARG A 574 4.81 12.79 24.98
N GLY A 575 4.90 14.05 25.44
CA GLY A 575 4.32 15.20 24.75
C GLY A 575 2.81 15.32 24.90
N ILE A 576 2.19 14.59 25.83
CA ILE A 576 0.76 14.70 26.16
C ILE A 576 0.61 15.77 27.23
N GLY A 577 0.63 17.04 26.79
CA GLY A 577 0.46 18.21 27.65
C GLY A 577 -1.00 18.39 28.09
N ASP A 578 -1.20 19.15 29.17
CA ASP A 578 -2.54 19.41 29.71
C ASP A 578 -3.39 20.33 28.82
N GLY A 579 -2.80 20.99 27.81
CA GLY A 579 -3.52 21.76 26.79
C GLY A 579 -3.90 20.97 25.53
N LEU A 580 -3.48 19.70 25.43
CA LEU A 580 -3.65 18.89 24.23
C LEU A 580 -5.11 18.46 24.05
N LEU A 581 -5.70 18.79 22.91
CA LEU A 581 -6.99 18.28 22.44
C LEU A 581 -6.78 17.36 21.23
N ARG A 582 -7.69 16.40 21.06
CA ARG A 582 -7.69 15.50 19.90
C ARG A 582 -9.05 15.54 19.23
N TYR A 583 -9.05 15.91 17.97
CA TYR A 583 -10.21 16.02 17.10
C TYR A 583 -10.25 14.83 16.14
N SER A 584 -11.25 13.98 16.30
CA SER A 584 -11.63 12.98 15.29
C SER A 584 -12.64 13.65 14.36
N VAL A 585 -12.23 13.94 13.12
CA VAL A 585 -13.08 14.65 12.16
C VAL A 585 -14.08 13.67 11.55
N GLY A 586 -15.36 14.04 11.59
CA GLY A 586 -16.47 13.27 11.02
C GLY A 586 -16.82 13.68 9.59
N LEU A 587 -18.08 13.48 9.24
CA LEU A 587 -18.64 13.73 7.90
C LEU A 587 -19.37 15.07 7.79
N GLU A 588 -19.39 15.88 8.85
CA GLU A 588 -19.98 17.21 8.79
C GLU A 588 -19.28 18.09 7.74
N HIS A 589 -19.97 19.17 7.35
CA HIS A 589 -19.35 20.16 6.49
C HIS A 589 -18.19 20.85 7.23
N ILE A 590 -17.01 20.81 6.63
CA ILE A 590 -15.78 21.27 7.29
C ILE A 590 -15.78 22.77 7.62
N ASP A 591 -16.48 23.60 6.84
CA ASP A 591 -16.56 25.03 7.17
C ASP A 591 -17.34 25.24 8.47
N ASP A 592 -18.42 24.49 8.69
CA ASP A 592 -19.21 24.54 9.93
C ASP A 592 -18.37 24.09 11.14
N LEU A 593 -17.55 23.05 10.98
CA LEU A 593 -16.64 22.57 12.03
C LEU A 593 -15.56 23.60 12.38
N ILE A 594 -15.01 24.28 11.36
CA ILE A 594 -14.01 25.33 11.56
C ILE A 594 -14.65 26.54 12.25
N GLU A 595 -15.84 26.97 11.82
CA GLU A 595 -16.56 28.10 12.42
C GLU A 595 -16.91 27.84 13.90
N ASP A 596 -17.40 26.64 14.23
CA ASP A 596 -17.69 26.24 15.62
C ASP A 596 -16.43 26.25 16.49
N LEU A 597 -15.31 25.72 15.97
CA LEU A 597 -14.05 25.68 16.69
C LEU A 597 -13.40 27.06 16.80
N GLU A 598 -13.55 27.94 15.80
CA GLU A 598 -13.09 29.33 15.83
C GLU A 598 -13.83 30.13 16.91
N GLU A 599 -15.17 30.01 16.98
CA GLU A 599 -15.96 30.65 18.04
C GLU A 599 -15.49 30.19 19.42
N ALA A 600 -15.30 28.88 19.61
CA ALA A 600 -14.83 28.31 20.86
C ALA A 600 -13.39 28.75 21.24
N LEU A 601 -12.47 28.82 20.27
CA LEU A 601 -11.07 29.23 20.49
C LEU A 601 -10.91 30.74 20.70
N ARG A 602 -11.77 31.57 20.11
CA ARG A 602 -11.76 33.03 20.29
C ARG A 602 -12.26 33.43 21.68
N GLU A 603 -13.26 32.73 22.18
CA GLU A 603 -13.86 33.03 23.47
C GLU A 603 -13.09 32.45 24.65
N ALA A 604 -12.21 31.47 24.42
CA ALA A 604 -11.38 30.78 25.42
C ALA A 604 -9.94 31.31 25.44
#